data_AF-A0A0H2RBV2-F1
#
_entry.id   AF-A0A0H2RBV2-F1
#
_cell.length_a   1.000
_cell.length_b   1.000
_cell.length_c   1.000
_cell.angle_alpha   90.00
_cell.angle_beta   90.00
_cell.angle_gamma   90.00
#
_symmetry.space_group_name_H-M   'P 1'
#
loop_
_entity.id
_entity.type
_entity.pdbx_description
1 polymer ?
#
loop_
_entity_poly.entity_id
_entity_poly.type
_entity_poly.pdbx_seq_one_letter_code
_entity_poly.pdbx_strand_id
1 'polypeptide(L)'
;MSTSSTPTGTPSRSRTIPRPPPSPARPPSPTPSASTLSAAAATPRRASTPAGTNTAPLPSPGPADRAVKPRARDLLRKHYGLGVGPPPPLQGADKPLDPMDIDSPAFDAKSYYDQLIVTSSLVTLIKRENTLQSEIRQFESERQALVYNHHHELIAASDTISAMRSRADSLDSDLDKLKVAFSEISRLSADISSASGRPRSGERSPSTSSAS
;
A
#
# COMPACT_ATOMS: atom_id res chain seq x y z
N MET A 1 -59.88 46.24 -27.26
CA MET A 1 -60.38 44.88 -27.54
C MET A 1 -59.94 44.58 -28.97
N SER A 2 -59.04 43.66 -29.32
CA SER A 2 -58.61 42.42 -28.65
C SER A 2 -57.13 42.16 -28.95
N THR A 3 -56.48 41.52 -27.99
CA THR A 3 -55.04 41.28 -27.90
C THR A 3 -54.63 39.98 -28.57
N SER A 4 -53.49 40.04 -29.27
CA SER A 4 -52.70 38.93 -29.80
C SER A 4 -52.29 37.95 -28.70
N SER A 5 -52.44 36.65 -28.95
CA SER A 5 -51.95 35.56 -28.11
C SER A 5 -51.17 34.55 -28.96
N THR A 6 -49.84 34.57 -28.84
CA THR A 6 -48.93 33.52 -29.28
C THR A 6 -48.43 32.75 -28.05
N PRO A 7 -48.37 31.40 -28.09
CA PRO A 7 -47.99 30.62 -26.92
C PRO A 7 -46.48 30.56 -26.70
N THR A 8 -46.15 30.63 -25.42
CA THR A 8 -44.85 30.54 -24.74
C THR A 8 -44.08 29.25 -25.07
N GLY A 9 -42.92 29.40 -25.71
CA GLY A 9 -41.87 28.38 -25.76
C GLY A 9 -40.86 28.60 -24.63
N THR A 10 -40.77 27.66 -23.70
CA THR A 10 -39.78 27.65 -22.61
C THR A 10 -38.36 27.36 -23.13
N PRO A 11 -37.33 28.16 -22.81
CA PRO A 11 -35.95 27.78 -23.13
C PRO A 11 -35.42 26.80 -22.07
N SER A 12 -35.18 25.56 -22.50
CA SER A 12 -34.39 24.57 -21.75
C SER A 12 -32.94 25.02 -21.69
N ARG A 13 -32.52 25.47 -20.51
CA ARG A 13 -31.16 25.93 -20.19
C ARG A 13 -30.23 24.72 -20.10
N SER A 14 -29.73 24.25 -21.24
CA SER A 14 -28.65 23.27 -21.29
C SER A 14 -27.38 23.91 -20.70
N ARG A 15 -27.00 23.45 -19.52
CA ARG A 15 -25.79 23.85 -18.79
C ARG A 15 -24.59 23.26 -19.52
N THR A 16 -24.02 24.02 -20.45
CA THR A 16 -22.75 23.70 -21.11
C THR A 16 -21.62 23.72 -20.08
N ILE A 17 -21.09 22.55 -19.78
CA ILE A 17 -19.85 22.39 -18.99
C ILE A 17 -18.69 22.82 -19.89
N PRO A 18 -17.82 23.77 -19.48
CA PRO A 18 -16.66 24.14 -20.29
C PRO A 18 -15.68 22.97 -20.39
N ARG A 19 -15.39 22.59 -21.63
CA ARG A 19 -14.34 21.64 -22.04
C ARG A 19 -12.96 22.20 -21.64
N PRO A 20 -12.08 21.42 -20.98
CA PRO A 20 -10.72 21.88 -20.68
C PRO A 20 -9.89 22.02 -21.97
N PRO A 21 -8.94 22.98 -22.03
CA PRO A 21 -8.10 23.20 -23.20
C PRO A 21 -7.10 22.03 -23.43
N PRO A 22 -6.65 21.79 -24.68
CA PRO A 22 -5.65 20.77 -24.98
C PRO A 22 -4.27 21.18 -24.43
N SER A 23 -3.63 20.26 -23.69
CA SER A 23 -2.31 20.43 -23.09
C SER A 23 -1.22 20.74 -24.13
N PRO A 24 -0.30 21.68 -23.85
CA PRO A 24 0.84 21.95 -24.73
C PRO A 24 1.89 20.84 -24.67
N ALA A 25 2.55 20.66 -25.81
CA ALA A 25 3.43 19.57 -26.20
C ALA A 25 4.53 19.15 -25.19
N ARG A 26 4.73 17.82 -25.16
CA ARG A 26 5.79 17.04 -24.52
C ARG A 26 7.19 17.42 -25.03
N PRO A 27 8.19 17.71 -24.17
CA PRO A 27 9.60 17.66 -24.56
C PRO A 27 10.17 16.23 -24.45
N PRO A 28 11.21 15.87 -25.25
CA PRO A 28 11.74 14.52 -25.35
C PRO A 28 12.61 14.12 -24.16
N SER A 29 12.51 12.85 -23.78
CA SER A 29 13.25 12.14 -22.73
C SER A 29 14.74 11.92 -23.07
N PRO A 30 15.68 12.08 -22.13
CA PRO A 30 17.04 11.56 -22.27
C PRO A 30 17.16 10.09 -21.82
N THR A 31 17.94 9.34 -22.60
CA THR A 31 18.31 7.92 -22.46
C THR A 31 19.18 7.61 -21.23
N PRO A 32 19.14 6.40 -20.65
CA PRO A 32 20.12 6.00 -19.63
C PRO A 32 21.41 5.47 -20.29
N SER A 33 22.54 6.13 -20.01
CA SER A 33 23.88 5.61 -20.32
C SER A 33 24.35 4.68 -19.21
N ALA A 34 24.65 3.44 -19.57
CA ALA A 34 25.37 2.49 -18.73
C ALA A 34 26.85 2.91 -18.63
N SER A 35 27.39 2.94 -17.41
CA SER A 35 28.84 3.00 -17.19
C SER A 35 29.25 1.85 -16.27
N THR A 36 29.81 0.85 -16.92
CA THR A 36 30.67 -0.21 -16.40
C THR A 36 31.95 0.38 -15.81
N LEU A 37 32.37 -0.04 -14.62
CA LEU A 37 33.79 -0.16 -14.28
C LEU A 37 34.04 -1.43 -13.45
N SER A 38 35.17 -2.04 -13.78
CA SER A 38 35.50 -3.46 -13.66
C SER A 38 36.28 -3.80 -12.39
N ALA A 39 36.21 -5.09 -12.07
CA ALA A 39 36.90 -5.84 -11.04
C ALA A 39 38.45 -5.88 -11.13
N ALA A 40 39.09 -6.07 -9.98
CA ALA A 40 40.24 -6.95 -9.71
C ALA A 40 40.49 -6.92 -8.17
N ALA A 41 40.83 -7.97 -7.42
CA ALA A 41 41.51 -9.21 -7.74
C ALA A 41 41.13 -10.37 -6.77
N ALA A 42 41.35 -11.57 -7.31
CA ALA A 42 41.27 -12.94 -6.80
C ALA A 42 42.21 -13.23 -5.58
N THR A 43 42.17 -14.27 -4.73
CA THR A 43 41.51 -15.59 -4.50
C THR A 43 42.28 -16.25 -3.30
N PRO A 44 42.20 -17.57 -2.92
CA PRO A 44 41.10 -18.55 -2.82
C PRO A 44 41.11 -19.39 -1.49
N ARG A 45 40.18 -20.37 -1.40
CA ARG A 45 40.26 -21.72 -0.79
C ARG A 45 39.33 -21.98 0.41
N ARG A 46 38.18 -22.61 0.09
CA ARG A 46 37.40 -23.41 1.03
C ARG A 46 37.73 -24.89 0.77
N ALA A 47 38.44 -25.51 1.70
CA ALA A 47 38.67 -26.94 1.71
C ALA A 47 37.50 -27.66 2.39
N SER A 48 37.05 -28.74 1.78
CA SER A 48 36.06 -29.69 2.28
C SER A 48 36.79 -30.98 2.67
N THR A 49 36.51 -31.50 3.86
CA THR A 49 36.70 -32.92 4.25
C THR A 49 35.90 -33.25 5.52
N PRO A 50 35.60 -34.54 5.79
CA PRO A 50 34.29 -35.00 6.26
C PRO A 50 34.28 -35.70 7.63
N ALA A 51 33.07 -36.13 8.02
CA ALA A 51 32.72 -37.23 8.94
C ALA A 51 32.99 -37.06 10.45
N GLY A 52 31.92 -37.21 11.22
CA GLY A 52 31.95 -37.34 12.68
C GLY A 52 30.53 -37.46 13.23
N THR A 53 30.08 -38.70 13.41
CA THR A 53 28.87 -39.11 14.13
C THR A 53 28.80 -38.46 15.51
N ASN A 54 27.62 -37.93 15.89
CA ASN A 54 26.96 -38.23 17.17
C ASN A 54 25.71 -37.36 17.41
N THR A 55 24.57 -38.03 17.51
CA THR A 55 23.45 -37.82 18.45
C THR A 55 23.11 -36.39 18.86
N ALA A 56 21.97 -35.90 18.37
CA ALA A 56 21.27 -34.74 18.92
C ALA A 56 20.67 -35.04 20.31
N PRO A 57 20.81 -34.14 21.30
CA PRO A 57 19.89 -34.05 22.40
C PRO A 57 19.01 -32.81 22.27
N LEU A 58 17.71 -33.07 22.36
CA LEU A 58 16.59 -32.18 22.69
C LEU A 58 16.96 -31.07 23.72
N PRO A 59 16.58 -29.80 23.53
CA PRO A 59 16.67 -28.82 24.61
C PRO A 59 15.38 -28.86 25.45
N SER A 60 15.51 -29.30 26.71
CA SER A 60 14.52 -29.06 27.76
C SER A 60 14.64 -27.61 28.28
N PRO A 61 13.56 -26.98 28.78
CA PRO A 61 13.55 -25.55 29.09
C PRO A 61 14.16 -25.28 30.46
N GLY A 62 15.23 -24.49 30.50
CA GLY A 62 15.85 -23.96 31.72
C GLY A 62 15.95 -22.43 31.66
N PRO A 63 15.67 -21.71 32.77
CA PRO A 63 15.54 -20.26 32.77
C PRO A 63 16.90 -19.59 33.04
N ALA A 64 17.48 -18.93 32.04
CA ALA A 64 18.49 -17.89 32.24
C ALA A 64 18.71 -17.10 30.95
N ASP A 65 18.18 -15.88 30.96
CA ASP A 65 18.90 -14.67 30.58
C ASP A 65 19.70 -14.70 29.26
N ARG A 66 18.98 -14.61 28.14
CA ARG A 66 19.59 -14.20 26.87
C ARG A 66 19.20 -12.74 26.62
N ALA A 67 20.06 -11.84 27.09
CA ALA A 67 20.05 -10.41 26.83
C ALA A 67 19.89 -10.12 25.32
N VAL A 68 18.64 -10.02 24.86
CA VAL A 68 18.30 -9.51 23.54
C VAL A 68 18.60 -8.02 23.57
N LYS A 69 19.63 -7.63 22.81
CA LYS A 69 20.21 -6.28 22.76
C LYS A 69 19.12 -5.19 22.90
N PRO A 70 19.11 -4.42 24.01
CA PRO A 70 18.07 -3.42 24.29
C PRO A 70 18.00 -2.34 23.21
N ARG A 71 19.06 -2.17 22.41
CA ARG A 71 19.17 -1.17 21.34
C ARG A 71 18.12 -1.30 20.25
N ALA A 72 17.74 -2.52 19.84
CA ALA A 72 16.70 -2.69 18.81
C ALA A 72 15.34 -2.27 19.38
N ARG A 73 15.00 -2.77 20.58
CA ARG A 73 13.78 -2.36 21.29
C ARG A 73 13.73 -0.86 21.58
N ASP A 74 14.86 -0.23 21.89
CA ASP A 74 14.95 1.22 22.10
C ASP A 74 14.79 2.01 20.80
N LEU A 75 15.33 1.52 19.69
CA LEU A 75 15.17 2.14 18.38
C LEU A 75 13.70 2.09 17.93
N LEU A 76 13.07 0.92 18.05
CA LEU A 76 11.63 0.76 17.79
C LEU A 76 10.78 1.65 18.71
N ARG A 77 11.12 1.76 20.01
CA ARG A 77 10.42 2.67 20.93
C ARG A 77 10.53 4.14 20.51
N LYS A 78 11.69 4.57 20.01
CA LYS A 78 11.89 5.93 19.46
C LYS A 78 11.09 6.17 18.18
N HIS A 79 11.02 5.16 17.29
CA HIS A 79 10.28 5.29 16.03
C HIS A 79 8.75 5.27 16.21
N TYR A 80 8.24 4.54 17.20
CA TYR A 80 6.80 4.38 17.41
C TYR A 80 6.24 5.16 18.62
N GLY A 81 7.07 5.94 19.33
CA GLY A 81 6.60 6.79 20.43
C GLY A 81 6.14 6.04 21.70
N LEU A 82 6.41 4.74 21.82
CA LEU A 82 5.87 3.86 22.87
C LEU A 82 6.56 3.98 24.25
N GLY A 83 7.34 5.03 24.50
CA GLY A 83 8.18 5.14 25.72
C GLY A 83 8.35 6.54 26.29
N VAL A 84 7.60 7.53 25.81
CA VAL A 84 7.60 8.88 26.34
C VAL A 84 6.22 9.12 26.93
N GLY A 85 6.16 9.79 28.09
CA GLY A 85 4.92 10.35 28.64
C GLY A 85 4.26 11.34 27.66
N PRO A 86 3.34 12.21 28.10
CA PRO A 86 2.59 13.12 27.23
C PRO A 86 3.49 13.65 26.11
N PRO A 87 3.08 13.47 24.83
CA PRO A 87 3.95 13.75 23.70
C PRO A 87 4.54 15.14 23.89
N PRO A 88 5.87 15.31 23.79
CA PRO A 88 6.43 16.66 23.71
C PRO A 88 5.68 17.37 22.57
N PRO A 89 5.24 18.63 22.79
CA PRO A 89 4.54 19.37 21.77
C PRO A 89 5.35 19.29 20.48
N LEU A 90 4.66 18.99 19.38
CA LEU A 90 5.21 18.92 18.03
C LEU A 90 6.23 20.05 17.87
N GLN A 91 7.46 19.70 17.50
CA GLN A 91 8.53 20.66 17.20
C GLN A 91 8.01 21.61 16.11
N GLY A 92 7.50 22.77 16.52
CA GLY A 92 6.71 23.67 15.67
C GLY A 92 5.70 24.51 16.43
N ALA A 93 5.29 24.10 17.63
CA ALA A 93 4.37 24.90 18.47
C ALA A 93 5.03 26.14 19.12
N ASP A 94 6.37 26.19 19.19
CA ASP A 94 7.11 27.26 19.88
C ASP A 94 7.85 28.21 18.92
N LYS A 95 7.60 28.14 17.61
CA LYS A 95 8.18 29.13 16.68
C LYS A 95 7.43 30.45 16.92
N PRO A 96 8.14 31.56 17.24
CA PRO A 96 7.46 32.82 17.49
C PRO A 96 6.63 33.20 16.26
N LEU A 97 5.39 33.62 16.49
CA LEU A 97 4.52 34.18 15.46
C LEU A 97 5.11 35.55 15.05
N ASP A 98 6.15 35.52 14.23
CA ASP A 98 6.78 36.71 13.69
C ASP A 98 6.05 37.10 12.40
N PRO A 99 5.43 38.29 12.33
CA PRO A 99 4.81 38.77 11.10
C PRO A 99 5.83 39.10 10.01
N MET A 100 7.13 39.25 10.33
CA MET A 100 8.20 39.55 9.36
C MET A 100 8.93 38.31 8.83
N ASP A 101 8.71 37.12 9.40
CA ASP A 101 9.28 35.87 8.92
C ASP A 101 8.40 35.28 7.80
N ILE A 102 8.96 35.08 6.61
CA ILE A 102 8.22 34.54 5.45
C ILE A 102 7.75 33.09 5.65
N ASP A 103 8.43 32.36 6.54
CA ASP A 103 8.10 30.97 6.87
C ASP A 103 7.17 30.86 8.09
N SER A 104 6.79 32.00 8.70
CA SER A 104 5.92 32.03 9.88
C SER A 104 4.45 31.99 9.49
N PRO A 105 3.60 31.25 10.25
CA PRO A 105 2.16 31.23 10.01
C PRO A 105 1.47 32.57 10.25
N ALA A 106 2.15 33.52 10.92
CA ALA A 106 1.65 34.87 11.19
C ALA A 106 2.17 35.93 10.20
N PHE A 107 2.85 35.51 9.12
CA PHE A 107 3.46 36.39 8.14
C PHE A 107 2.48 37.43 7.57
N ASP A 108 2.84 38.71 7.67
CA ASP A 108 2.15 39.80 6.99
C ASP A 108 2.96 40.30 5.79
N ALA A 109 2.55 39.85 4.60
CA ALA A 109 3.18 40.21 3.34
C ALA A 109 3.23 41.73 3.10
N LYS A 110 2.22 42.49 3.56
CA LYS A 110 2.15 43.93 3.32
C LYS A 110 3.20 44.66 4.15
N SER A 111 3.22 44.42 5.46
CA SER A 111 4.20 45.07 6.36
C SER A 111 5.64 44.66 6.00
N TYR A 112 5.87 43.40 5.64
CA TYR A 112 7.19 42.95 5.18
C TYR A 112 7.62 43.67 3.90
N TYR A 113 6.74 43.79 2.91
CA TYR A 113 7.02 44.49 1.66
C TYR A 113 7.28 45.99 1.87
N ASP A 114 6.44 46.65 2.66
CA ASP A 114 6.57 48.08 2.97
C ASP A 114 7.92 48.37 3.66
N GLN A 115 8.36 47.49 4.57
CA GLN A 115 9.68 47.60 5.18
C GLN A 115 10.80 47.32 4.17
N LEU A 116 10.64 46.30 3.32
CA LEU A 116 11.66 45.87 2.36
C LEU A 116 11.94 46.95 1.31
N ILE A 117 10.92 47.63 0.77
CA ILE A 117 11.10 48.68 -0.25
C ILE A 117 11.76 49.95 0.31
N VAL A 118 11.53 50.25 1.59
CA VAL A 118 12.13 51.42 2.27
C VAL A 118 13.59 51.15 2.65
N THR A 119 13.92 49.91 3.03
CA THR A 119 15.22 49.57 3.61
C THR A 119 16.23 48.98 2.62
N SER A 120 15.75 48.38 1.52
CA SER A 120 16.60 47.65 0.57
C SER A 120 16.92 48.46 -0.69
N SER A 121 18.10 48.21 -1.26
CA SER A 121 18.47 48.74 -2.57
C SER A 121 17.69 48.05 -3.70
N LEU A 122 17.52 48.75 -4.83
CA LEU A 122 16.87 48.19 -6.02
C LEU A 122 17.53 46.89 -6.52
N VAL A 123 18.87 46.81 -6.48
CA VAL A 123 19.61 45.61 -6.89
C VAL A 123 19.28 44.42 -5.97
N THR A 124 19.17 44.66 -4.67
CA THR A 124 18.76 43.63 -3.70
C THR A 124 17.34 43.18 -3.97
N LEU A 125 16.43 44.11 -4.28
CA LEU A 125 15.03 43.81 -4.55
C LEU A 125 14.86 42.93 -5.81
N ILE A 126 15.56 43.25 -6.90
CA ILE A 126 15.55 42.45 -8.13
C ILE A 126 16.12 41.05 -7.88
N LYS A 127 17.20 40.94 -7.11
CA LYS A 127 17.75 39.63 -6.73
C LYS A 127 16.74 38.82 -5.92
N ARG A 128 16.10 39.45 -4.94
CA ARG A 128 15.08 38.79 -4.10
C ARG A 128 13.88 38.33 -4.93
N GLU A 129 13.42 39.15 -5.88
CA GLU A 129 12.36 38.78 -6.82
C GLU A 129 12.74 37.53 -7.63
N ASN A 130 13.93 37.51 -8.24
CA ASN A 130 14.39 36.36 -9.02
C ASN A 130 14.49 35.09 -8.16
N THR A 131 14.99 35.21 -6.93
CA THR A 131 15.03 34.09 -5.97
C THR A 131 13.63 33.58 -5.67
N LEU A 132 12.69 34.46 -5.30
CA LEU A 132 11.30 34.07 -5.03
C LEU A 132 10.63 33.43 -6.25
N GLN A 133 10.85 33.96 -7.45
CA GLN A 133 10.33 33.33 -8.67
C GLN A 133 10.89 31.93 -8.89
N SER A 134 12.17 31.70 -8.57
CA SER A 134 12.78 30.37 -8.66
C SER A 134 12.21 29.42 -7.62
N GLU A 135 12.03 29.88 -6.38
CA GLU A 135 11.45 29.12 -5.27
C GLU A 135 9.99 28.73 -5.57
N ILE A 136 9.18 29.65 -6.09
CA ILE A 136 7.79 29.37 -6.51
C ILE A 136 7.75 28.25 -7.56
N ARG A 137 8.62 28.32 -8.57
CA ARG A 137 8.69 27.28 -9.62
C ARG A 137 9.15 25.94 -9.06
N GLN A 138 10.12 25.96 -8.15
CA GLN A 138 10.61 24.76 -7.48
C GLN A 138 9.51 24.11 -6.64
N PHE A 139 8.85 24.87 -5.77
CA PHE A 139 7.75 24.36 -4.94
C PHE A 139 6.58 23.83 -5.78
N GLU A 140 6.26 24.48 -6.90
CA GLU A 140 5.25 23.97 -7.81
C GLU A 140 5.66 22.62 -8.43
N SER A 141 6.93 22.48 -8.82
CA SER A 141 7.45 21.21 -9.33
C SER A 141 7.44 20.09 -8.28
N GLU A 142 7.78 20.41 -7.03
CA GLU A 142 7.76 19.48 -5.90
C GLU A 142 6.33 19.06 -5.56
N ARG A 143 5.40 20.02 -5.52
CA ARG A 143 3.97 19.76 -5.33
C ARG A 143 3.46 18.83 -6.41
N GLN A 144 3.79 19.09 -7.68
CA GLN A 144 3.36 18.26 -8.79
C GLN A 144 3.97 16.85 -8.74
N ALA A 145 5.25 16.74 -8.36
CA ALA A 145 5.92 15.45 -8.20
C ALA A 145 5.28 14.62 -7.08
N LEU A 146 4.94 15.24 -5.95
CA LEU A 146 4.26 14.58 -4.83
C LEU A 146 2.88 14.07 -5.24
N VAL A 147 2.08 14.94 -5.88
CA VAL A 147 0.74 14.60 -6.38
C VAL A 147 0.83 13.45 -7.37
N TYR A 148 1.80 13.48 -8.31
CA TYR A 148 2.01 12.40 -9.25
C TYR A 148 2.37 11.10 -8.56
N ASN A 149 3.34 11.11 -7.64
CA ASN A 149 3.77 9.89 -6.95
C ASN A 149 2.60 9.28 -6.16
N HIS A 150 1.90 10.09 -5.38
CA HIS A 150 0.78 9.62 -4.58
C HIS A 150 -0.36 9.06 -5.45
N HIS A 151 -0.73 9.75 -6.54
CA HIS A 151 -1.76 9.21 -7.44
C HIS A 151 -1.31 7.95 -8.15
N HIS A 152 -0.05 7.87 -8.57
CA HIS A 152 0.48 6.67 -9.20
C HIS A 152 0.49 5.47 -8.24
N GLU A 153 0.91 5.68 -6.99
CA GLU A 153 0.89 4.66 -5.94
C GLU A 153 -0.54 4.23 -5.60
N LEU A 154 -1.50 5.15 -5.48
CA LEU A 154 -2.90 4.83 -5.23
C LEU A 154 -3.52 4.00 -6.37
N ILE A 155 -3.21 4.34 -7.61
CA ILE A 155 -3.67 3.58 -8.78
C ILE A 155 -3.06 2.17 -8.74
N ALA A 156 -1.75 2.05 -8.53
CA ALA A 156 -1.07 0.76 -8.44
C ALA A 156 -1.60 -0.12 -7.29
N ALA A 157 -1.91 0.48 -6.14
CA ALA A 157 -2.54 -0.19 -5.02
C ALA A 157 -3.96 -0.66 -5.37
N SER A 158 -4.75 0.19 -6.03
CA SER A 158 -6.09 -0.16 -6.51
C SER A 158 -6.05 -1.34 -7.50
N ASP A 159 -5.11 -1.34 -8.43
CA ASP A 159 -4.91 -2.44 -9.39
C ASP A 159 -4.53 -3.73 -8.67
N THR A 160 -3.66 -3.64 -7.66
CA THR A 160 -3.28 -4.78 -6.81
C THR A 160 -4.49 -5.34 -6.06
N ILE A 161 -5.33 -4.48 -5.47
CA ILE A 161 -6.56 -4.89 -4.78
C ILE A 161 -7.52 -5.57 -5.75
N SER A 162 -7.68 -5.03 -6.96
CA SER A 162 -8.53 -5.61 -8.00
C SER A 162 -8.03 -7.01 -8.42
N ALA A 163 -6.72 -7.16 -8.62
CA ALA A 163 -6.10 -8.45 -8.93
C ALA A 163 -6.24 -9.45 -7.77
N MET A 164 -6.06 -9.01 -6.53
CA MET A 164 -6.27 -9.85 -5.34
C MET A 164 -7.72 -10.32 -5.24
N ARG A 165 -8.68 -9.43 -5.50
CA ARG A 165 -10.11 -9.76 -5.50
C ARG A 165 -10.44 -10.81 -6.57
N SER A 166 -9.98 -10.61 -7.80
CA SER A 166 -10.19 -11.59 -8.88
C SER A 166 -9.62 -12.98 -8.54
N ARG A 167 -8.45 -13.04 -7.89
CA ARG A 167 -7.89 -14.31 -7.40
C ARG A 167 -8.74 -14.94 -6.30
N ALA A 168 -9.23 -14.14 -5.35
CA ALA A 168 -10.11 -14.63 -4.30
C ALA A 168 -11.41 -15.22 -4.89
N ASP A 169 -12.03 -14.53 -5.85
CA ASP A 169 -13.23 -15.01 -6.54
C ASP A 169 -12.96 -16.34 -7.30
N SER A 170 -11.79 -16.47 -7.94
CA SER A 170 -11.41 -17.73 -8.60
C SER A 170 -11.24 -18.89 -7.61
N LEU A 171 -10.67 -18.62 -6.44
CA LEU A 171 -10.46 -19.63 -5.40
C LEU A 171 -11.79 -20.07 -4.78
N ASP A 172 -12.74 -19.16 -4.59
CA ASP A 172 -14.08 -19.49 -4.11
C ASP A 172 -14.79 -20.44 -5.09
N SER A 173 -14.67 -20.15 -6.40
CA SER A 173 -15.21 -21.03 -7.45
C SER A 173 -14.59 -22.44 -7.45
N ASP A 174 -13.30 -22.54 -7.14
CA ASP A 174 -12.60 -23.83 -7.07
C ASP A 174 -12.97 -24.60 -5.79
N LEU A 175 -13.17 -23.91 -4.66
CA LEU A 175 -13.71 -24.52 -3.44
C LEU A 175 -15.11 -25.07 -3.65
N ASP A 176 -15.97 -24.39 -4.42
CA ASP A 176 -17.30 -24.89 -4.74
C ASP A 176 -17.24 -26.16 -5.61
N LYS A 177 -16.36 -26.21 -6.62
CA LYS A 177 -16.11 -27.44 -7.38
C LYS A 177 -15.63 -28.58 -6.47
N LEU A 178 -14.75 -28.29 -5.52
CA LEU A 178 -14.24 -29.28 -4.56
C LEU A 178 -15.35 -29.81 -3.65
N LYS A 179 -16.25 -28.95 -3.16
CA LYS A 179 -17.42 -29.36 -2.35
C LYS A 179 -18.35 -30.30 -3.13
N VAL A 180 -18.60 -30.01 -4.41
CA VAL A 180 -19.39 -30.88 -5.29
C VAL A 180 -18.71 -32.24 -5.44
N ALA A 181 -17.41 -32.27 -5.76
CA ALA A 181 -16.66 -33.52 -5.89
C ALA A 181 -16.69 -34.36 -4.60
N PHE A 182 -16.53 -33.75 -3.42
CA PHE A 182 -16.65 -34.46 -2.14
C PHE A 182 -18.05 -35.01 -1.89
N SER A 183 -19.08 -34.28 -2.30
CA SER A 183 -20.47 -34.74 -2.19
C SER A 183 -20.72 -35.95 -3.09
N GLU A 184 -20.17 -35.95 -4.30
CA GLU A 184 -20.23 -37.09 -5.22
C GLU A 184 -19.48 -38.31 -4.67
N ILE A 185 -18.27 -38.11 -4.14
CA ILE A 185 -17.49 -39.18 -3.50
C ILE A 185 -18.26 -39.76 -2.31
N SER A 186 -18.85 -38.90 -1.47
CA SER A 186 -19.62 -39.32 -0.30
C SER A 186 -20.85 -40.13 -0.71
N ARG A 187 -21.56 -39.70 -1.76
CA ARG A 187 -22.69 -40.43 -2.33
C ARG A 187 -22.25 -41.78 -2.89
N LEU A 188 -21.20 -41.82 -3.70
CA LEU A 188 -20.68 -43.06 -4.29
C LEU A 188 -20.21 -44.03 -3.21
N SER A 189 -19.56 -43.53 -2.14
CA SER A 189 -19.18 -44.33 -0.98
C SER A 189 -20.40 -44.93 -0.28
N ALA A 190 -21.47 -44.14 -0.08
CA ALA A 190 -22.71 -44.63 0.52
C ALA A 190 -23.39 -45.70 -0.36
N ASP A 191 -23.42 -45.49 -1.67
CA ASP A 191 -23.93 -46.47 -2.64
C ASP A 191 -23.13 -47.78 -2.56
N ILE A 192 -21.80 -47.73 -2.55
CA ILE A 192 -20.94 -48.92 -2.39
C ILE A 192 -21.16 -49.62 -1.03
N SER A 193 -21.24 -48.86 0.07
CA SER A 193 -21.50 -49.42 1.40
C SER A 193 -22.88 -50.08 1.49
N SER A 194 -23.91 -49.53 0.85
CA SER A 194 -25.24 -50.14 0.80
C SER A 194 -25.28 -51.39 -0.09
N ALA A 195 -24.54 -51.38 -1.22
CA ALA A 195 -24.40 -52.53 -2.09
C ALA A 195 -23.64 -53.69 -1.41
N SER A 196 -22.59 -53.37 -0.64
CA SER A 196 -21.81 -54.33 0.15
C SER A 196 -22.55 -54.78 1.42
N GLY A 197 -23.39 -53.92 1.99
CA GLY A 197 -24.18 -54.16 3.20
C GLY A 197 -25.45 -55.00 3.00
N ARG A 198 -25.68 -55.59 1.81
CA ARG A 198 -26.74 -56.58 1.64
C ARG A 198 -26.49 -57.75 2.61
N PRO A 199 -27.39 -58.02 3.57
CA PRO A 199 -27.18 -59.10 4.51
C PRO A 199 -27.22 -60.42 3.73
N ARG A 200 -26.13 -61.18 3.81
CA ARG A 200 -26.19 -62.64 3.66
C ARG A 200 -26.98 -63.20 4.84
N SER A 201 -28.30 -63.08 4.81
CA SER A 201 -29.20 -63.75 5.75
C SER A 201 -30.28 -64.46 4.95
N GLY A 202 -30.10 -65.77 4.77
CA GLY A 202 -31.07 -66.58 4.04
C GLY A 202 -30.77 -68.07 3.97
N GLU A 203 -30.09 -68.67 4.96
CA GLU A 203 -30.17 -70.12 5.19
C GLU A 203 -30.02 -70.39 6.69
N ARG A 204 -31.11 -70.13 7.42
CA ARG A 204 -31.37 -70.77 8.70
C ARG A 204 -32.74 -71.43 8.57
N SER A 205 -32.73 -72.73 8.31
CA SER A 205 -33.92 -73.58 8.45
C SER A 205 -33.76 -74.56 9.62
N PRO A 206 -34.88 -75.02 10.20
CA PRO A 206 -34.97 -75.45 11.59
C PRO A 206 -35.05 -76.98 11.77
N SER A 207 -34.66 -77.43 12.96
CA SER A 207 -35.10 -78.64 13.70
C SER A 207 -35.51 -79.93 12.97
N THR A 208 -34.84 -81.04 13.28
CA THR A 208 -35.48 -82.33 13.62
C THR A 208 -34.67 -83.02 14.75
N SER A 209 -35.16 -82.94 16.00
CA SER A 209 -35.60 -84.07 16.84
C SER A 209 -35.45 -85.50 16.29
N SER A 210 -34.98 -86.37 17.19
CA SER A 210 -35.29 -87.81 17.34
C SER A 210 -34.63 -88.81 16.37
N ALA A 211 -33.76 -89.69 16.88
CA ALA A 211 -34.08 -91.11 17.16
C ALA A 211 -32.82 -91.95 17.48
N SER A 212 -32.96 -92.73 18.55
CA SER A 212 -32.31 -94.01 18.92
C SER A 212 -30.79 -94.19 18.89
#